data_AF-A0A3C1LTK5-F1
#
_entry.id   AF-A0A3C1LTK5-F1
#
_cell.length_a   1.000
_cell.length_b   1.000
_cell.length_c   1.000
_cell.angle_alpha   90.00
_cell.angle_beta   90.00
_cell.angle_gamma   90.00
#
_symmetry.space_group_name_H-M   'P 1'
#
loop_
_entity.id
_entity.type
_entity.pdbx_description
1 polymer ?
#
loop_
_entity_poly.entity_id
_entity_poly.type
_entity_poly.pdbx_seq_one_letter_code
_entity_poly.pdbx_strand_id
1 'polypeptide(L)'
;MRFIIVGSGWRSLYYVRIAKALPQRFELCAMLCRTEEKAQQMAREHDIPTSTSIDECRAMNPDFVVVVVNKASIAEVAMQWMGYGFCVLSETPAALNLETLNKLWEMHKEGHKLVVCEQYRRYPKFGALIEVARSGLIGEPDILSCSLAHEYHGASLFRALLGLSPSDQFSLTARSYTLPVAQTLTRYDFFTDRRIAQKKRVIAIFEFNNGKVCLYNFDSEQYRSPIRKNTHRLIGRYGEIIDGTVRYLDEKGVAHVSPIEVSARKVRTSYDNPNLKEIEEITSIRFEDENLYTPRFGLCGLAQDETAIATMMEGTYLYAKGLAESPYPLEEALQDAYTMILLLEAEETGKKVESAPQAWN
;
A
#
# COMPACT_ATOMS: atom_id res chain seq x y z
N MET A 1 -10.45 14.02 14.18
CA MET A 1 -10.29 14.19 12.71
C MET A 1 -11.54 13.65 12.06
N ARG A 2 -12.30 14.51 11.39
CA ARG A 2 -13.62 14.21 10.82
C ARG A 2 -13.44 13.81 9.37
N PHE A 3 -14.00 12.68 8.95
CA PHE A 3 -13.85 12.20 7.58
C PHE A 3 -15.10 11.52 7.06
N ILE A 4 -15.21 11.45 5.74
CA ILE A 4 -16.27 10.70 5.04
C ILE A 4 -15.62 9.64 4.18
N ILE A 5 -16.30 8.51 4.01
CA ILE A 5 -15.88 7.45 3.08
C ILE A 5 -16.80 7.47 1.87
N VAL A 6 -16.24 7.51 0.67
CA VAL A 6 -16.96 7.43 -0.59
C VAL A 6 -16.75 6.04 -1.17
N GLY A 7 -17.80 5.22 -1.14
CA GLY A 7 -17.76 3.83 -1.57
C GLY A 7 -17.88 2.85 -0.42
N SER A 8 -18.68 1.80 -0.64
CA SER A 8 -19.09 0.82 0.37
C SER A 8 -18.53 -0.59 0.10
N GLY A 9 -17.35 -0.67 -0.51
CA GLY A 9 -16.70 -1.94 -0.86
C GLY A 9 -15.88 -2.52 0.30
N TRP A 10 -15.34 -3.72 0.13
CA TRP A 10 -14.52 -4.39 1.18
C TRP A 10 -13.40 -3.51 1.75
N ARG A 11 -12.68 -2.75 0.91
CA ARG A 11 -11.59 -1.86 1.36
C ARG A 11 -12.08 -0.70 2.23
N SER A 12 -13.32 -0.23 2.05
CA SER A 12 -13.90 0.83 2.88
C SER A 12 -13.98 0.42 4.36
N LEU A 13 -14.11 -0.88 4.64
CA LEU A 13 -14.24 -1.40 6.00
C LEU A 13 -12.95 -1.30 6.81
N TYR A 14 -11.79 -1.10 6.18
CA TYR A 14 -10.55 -0.82 6.91
C TYR A 14 -10.66 0.49 7.68
N TYR A 15 -11.14 1.55 7.00
CA TYR A 15 -11.36 2.87 7.59
C TYR A 15 -12.43 2.84 8.69
N VAL A 16 -13.47 2.02 8.53
CA VAL A 16 -14.49 1.79 9.58
C VAL A 16 -13.86 1.15 10.82
N ARG A 17 -13.07 0.08 10.65
CA ARG A 17 -12.40 -0.60 11.79
C ARG A 17 -11.39 0.31 12.48
N ILE A 18 -10.66 1.12 11.73
CA ILE A 18 -9.75 2.14 12.27
C ILE A 18 -10.52 3.16 13.13
N ALA A 19 -11.63 3.72 12.61
CA ALA A 19 -12.42 4.68 13.37
C ALA A 19 -13.01 4.07 14.66
N LYS A 20 -13.43 2.81 14.63
CA LYS A 20 -13.92 2.10 15.81
C LYS A 20 -12.82 1.76 16.83
N ALA A 21 -11.61 1.44 16.36
CA ALA A 21 -10.48 1.16 17.23
C ALA A 21 -9.86 2.43 17.84
N LEU A 22 -10.02 3.58 17.17
CA LEU A 22 -9.41 4.86 17.55
C LEU A 22 -10.45 6.01 17.52
N PRO A 23 -11.58 5.91 18.25
CA PRO A 23 -12.69 6.88 18.19
C PRO A 23 -12.29 8.26 18.71
N GLN A 24 -11.29 8.34 19.59
CA GLN A 24 -10.70 9.59 20.09
C GLN A 24 -9.88 10.34 19.03
N ARG A 25 -9.53 9.68 17.91
CA ARG A 25 -8.74 10.26 16.81
C ARG A 25 -9.57 10.48 15.55
N PHE A 26 -10.38 9.50 15.17
CA PHE A 26 -11.08 9.46 13.89
C PHE A 26 -12.59 9.40 14.09
N GLU A 27 -13.30 10.38 13.53
CA GLU A 27 -14.75 10.47 13.51
C GLU A 27 -15.24 10.25 12.07
N LEU A 28 -15.86 9.10 11.84
CA LEU A 28 -16.55 8.81 10.57
C LEU A 28 -17.88 9.56 10.56
N CYS A 29 -17.96 10.64 9.77
CA CYS A 29 -19.18 11.44 9.64
C CYS A 29 -20.28 10.68 8.89
N ALA A 30 -19.92 10.06 7.76
CA ALA A 30 -20.81 9.19 6.99
C ALA A 30 -20.01 8.32 6.03
N MET A 31 -20.58 7.18 5.67
CA MET A 31 -20.22 6.45 4.45
C MET A 31 -21.23 6.77 3.34
N LEU A 32 -20.77 7.41 2.27
CA LEU A 32 -21.54 7.68 1.08
C LEU A 32 -21.71 6.40 0.25
N CYS A 33 -22.95 5.94 0.16
CA CYS A 33 -23.37 4.75 -0.58
C CYS A 33 -24.16 5.15 -1.84
N ARG A 34 -24.14 4.29 -2.88
CA ARG A 34 -24.83 4.56 -4.14
C ARG A 34 -26.36 4.40 -4.06
N THR A 35 -26.83 3.53 -3.17
CA THR A 35 -28.26 3.18 -3.05
C THR A 35 -28.67 3.16 -1.59
N GLU A 36 -29.94 3.43 -1.35
CA GLU A 36 -30.54 3.44 -0.02
C GLU A 36 -30.47 2.05 0.64
N GLU A 37 -30.75 0.99 -0.13
CA GLU A 37 -30.59 -0.39 0.34
C GLU A 37 -29.17 -0.67 0.83
N LYS A 38 -28.15 -0.19 0.11
CA LYS A 38 -26.76 -0.40 0.51
C LYS A 38 -26.40 0.45 1.72
N ALA A 39 -26.86 1.69 1.79
CA ALA A 39 -26.69 2.55 2.97
C ALA A 39 -27.25 1.87 4.23
N GLN A 40 -28.51 1.44 4.17
CA GLN A 40 -29.17 0.75 5.27
C GLN A 40 -28.48 -0.56 5.65
N GLN A 41 -27.99 -1.33 4.67
CA GLN A 41 -27.21 -2.53 4.94
C GLN A 41 -25.94 -2.20 5.73
N MET A 42 -25.14 -1.23 5.26
CA MET A 42 -23.87 -0.86 5.89
C MET A 42 -24.10 -0.27 7.29
N ALA A 43 -25.13 0.55 7.47
CA ALA A 43 -25.52 1.10 8.77
C ALA A 43 -25.86 0.00 9.77
N ARG A 44 -26.65 -1.01 9.36
CA ARG A 44 -27.03 -2.14 10.24
C ARG A 44 -25.87 -3.09 10.54
N GLU A 45 -25.12 -3.51 9.52
CA GLU A 45 -24.06 -4.53 9.67
C GLU A 45 -22.83 -4.00 10.39
N HIS A 46 -22.53 -2.70 10.22
CA HIS A 46 -21.32 -2.12 10.75
C HIS A 46 -21.55 -1.06 11.80
N ASP A 47 -22.80 -0.69 12.11
CA ASP A 47 -23.15 0.31 13.12
C ASP A 47 -22.35 1.61 12.89
N ILE A 48 -22.63 2.24 11.74
CA ILE A 48 -22.00 3.47 11.24
C ILE A 48 -23.03 4.41 10.60
N PRO A 49 -22.78 5.73 10.58
CA PRO A 49 -23.58 6.65 9.80
C PRO A 49 -23.37 6.44 8.29
N THR A 50 -24.44 6.53 7.52
CA THR A 50 -24.44 6.40 6.06
C THR A 50 -25.30 7.48 5.42
N SER A 51 -24.98 7.88 4.20
CA SER A 51 -25.82 8.76 3.39
C SER A 51 -25.79 8.30 1.93
N THR A 52 -26.79 8.70 1.15
CA THR A 52 -26.84 8.56 -0.30
C THR A 52 -26.69 9.90 -1.02
N SER A 53 -26.55 11.01 -0.28
CA SER A 53 -26.47 12.38 -0.80
C SER A 53 -25.07 12.96 -0.66
N ILE A 54 -24.51 13.37 -1.79
CA ILE A 54 -23.23 14.10 -1.83
C ILE A 54 -23.34 15.41 -1.05
N ASP A 55 -24.45 16.14 -1.19
CA ASP A 55 -24.61 17.45 -0.54
C ASP A 55 -24.75 17.34 0.98
N GLU A 56 -25.43 16.30 1.48
CA GLU A 56 -25.46 16.02 2.93
C GLU A 56 -24.05 15.72 3.45
N CYS A 57 -23.28 14.90 2.74
CA CYS A 57 -21.91 14.57 3.10
C CYS A 57 -21.02 15.83 3.13
N ARG A 58 -21.16 16.72 2.12
CA ARG A 58 -20.42 17.99 2.08
C ARG A 58 -20.82 18.90 3.23
N ALA A 59 -22.10 18.98 3.55
CA ALA A 59 -22.62 19.81 4.65
C ALA A 59 -22.13 19.36 6.04
N MET A 60 -21.74 18.10 6.20
CA MET A 60 -21.10 17.62 7.44
C MET A 60 -19.71 18.23 7.68
N ASN A 61 -19.11 18.87 6.67
CA ASN A 61 -17.82 19.56 6.72
C ASN A 61 -16.68 18.66 7.25
N PRO A 62 -16.35 17.56 6.55
CA PRO A 62 -15.23 16.71 6.93
C PRO A 62 -13.88 17.42 6.72
N ASP A 63 -12.87 17.05 7.52
CA ASP A 63 -11.49 17.53 7.37
C ASP A 63 -10.83 16.99 6.09
N PHE A 64 -11.20 15.77 5.67
CA PHE A 64 -10.78 15.13 4.42
C PHE A 64 -11.77 14.06 3.99
N VAL A 65 -11.71 13.66 2.72
CA VAL A 65 -12.59 12.63 2.13
C VAL A 65 -11.77 11.42 1.72
N VAL A 66 -12.20 10.24 2.15
CA VAL A 66 -11.58 8.97 1.74
C VAL A 66 -12.34 8.41 0.55
N VAL A 67 -11.70 8.29 -0.60
CA VAL A 67 -12.30 7.73 -1.82
C VAL A 67 -11.89 6.27 -1.97
N VAL A 68 -12.87 5.36 -1.85
CA VAL A 68 -12.69 3.90 -1.84
C VAL A 68 -13.68 3.24 -2.80
N VAL A 69 -13.58 3.59 -4.07
CA VAL A 69 -14.40 3.03 -5.16
C VAL A 69 -13.59 2.03 -6.00
N ASN A 70 -14.21 1.48 -7.06
CA ASN A 70 -13.52 0.58 -7.96
C ASN A 70 -12.37 1.29 -8.69
N LYS A 71 -11.33 0.53 -9.11
CA LYS A 71 -10.12 1.08 -9.75
C LYS A 71 -10.41 1.96 -10.98
N ALA A 72 -11.44 1.66 -11.77
CA ALA A 72 -11.74 2.42 -12.98
C ALA A 72 -12.36 3.80 -12.68
N SER A 73 -13.05 3.94 -11.55
CA SER A 73 -13.71 5.19 -11.15
C SER A 73 -12.91 6.01 -10.13
N ILE A 74 -11.81 5.47 -9.60
CA ILE A 74 -11.10 6.06 -8.45
C ILE A 74 -10.61 7.48 -8.72
N ALA A 75 -9.98 7.71 -9.87
CA ALA A 75 -9.44 9.01 -10.25
C ALA A 75 -10.54 10.05 -10.49
N GLU A 76 -11.59 9.68 -11.22
CA GLU A 76 -12.72 10.57 -11.52
C GLU A 76 -13.42 11.03 -10.24
N VAL A 77 -13.71 10.09 -9.33
CA VAL A 77 -14.34 10.41 -8.05
C VAL A 77 -13.41 11.24 -7.17
N ALA A 78 -12.10 10.95 -7.16
CA ALA A 78 -11.13 11.78 -6.44
C ALA A 78 -11.09 13.23 -6.98
N MET A 79 -11.06 13.41 -8.31
CA MET A 79 -11.10 14.73 -8.94
C MET A 79 -12.39 15.48 -8.62
N GLN A 80 -13.55 14.79 -8.61
CA GLN A 80 -14.83 15.38 -8.22
C GLN A 80 -14.78 15.96 -6.80
N TRP A 81 -14.29 15.19 -5.82
CA TRP A 81 -14.21 15.64 -4.43
C TRP A 81 -13.16 16.73 -4.21
N MET A 82 -12.05 16.68 -4.93
CA MET A 82 -11.09 17.79 -4.97
C MET A 82 -11.70 19.07 -5.55
N GLY A 83 -12.54 18.95 -6.58
CA GLY A 83 -13.30 20.07 -7.17
C GLY A 83 -14.30 20.71 -6.21
N TYR A 84 -14.76 19.97 -5.19
CA TYR A 84 -15.54 20.51 -4.08
C TYR A 84 -14.69 21.20 -3.00
N GLY A 85 -13.37 21.25 -3.16
CA GLY A 85 -12.44 21.90 -2.25
C GLY A 85 -11.92 21.03 -1.10
N PHE A 86 -12.18 19.72 -1.11
CA PHE A 86 -11.70 18.82 -0.07
C PHE A 86 -10.30 18.26 -0.39
N CYS A 87 -9.52 18.03 0.68
CA CYS A 87 -8.38 17.12 0.58
C CYS A 87 -8.90 15.68 0.46
N VAL A 88 -8.37 14.93 -0.51
CA VAL A 88 -8.79 13.56 -0.80
C VAL A 88 -7.69 12.57 -0.42
N LEU A 89 -8.03 11.55 0.37
CA LEU A 89 -7.26 10.31 0.51
C LEU A 89 -7.88 9.25 -0.40
N SER A 90 -7.24 8.96 -1.52
CA SER A 90 -7.74 8.01 -2.51
C SER A 90 -7.10 6.64 -2.33
N GLU A 91 -7.87 5.55 -2.42
CA GLU A 91 -7.28 4.21 -2.58
C GLU A 91 -6.45 4.11 -3.86
N THR A 92 -5.65 3.04 -3.94
CA THR A 92 -4.72 2.81 -5.05
C THR A 92 -5.35 2.06 -6.23
N PRO A 93 -4.82 2.22 -7.46
CA PRO A 93 -3.76 3.17 -7.85
C PRO A 93 -4.29 4.59 -8.07
N ALA A 94 -3.40 5.55 -8.31
CA ALA A 94 -3.77 6.94 -8.63
C ALA A 94 -4.70 7.02 -9.86
N ALA A 95 -4.32 6.35 -10.96
CA ALA A 95 -5.14 6.14 -12.14
C ALA A 95 -4.66 4.91 -12.93
N LEU A 96 -5.37 4.56 -14.01
CA LEU A 96 -5.07 3.39 -14.86
C LEU A 96 -4.44 3.73 -16.22
N ASN A 97 -4.35 5.01 -16.57
CA ASN A 97 -3.78 5.45 -17.85
C ASN A 97 -3.03 6.78 -17.69
N LEU A 98 -2.09 7.02 -18.59
CA LEU A 98 -1.18 8.17 -18.53
C LEU A 98 -1.91 9.51 -18.68
N GLU A 99 -2.96 9.59 -19.51
CA GLU A 99 -3.75 10.82 -19.66
C GLU A 99 -4.37 11.26 -18.33
N THR A 100 -4.91 10.32 -17.57
CA THR A 100 -5.54 10.59 -16.28
C THR A 100 -4.50 10.93 -15.21
N LEU A 101 -3.32 10.28 -15.23
CA LEU A 101 -2.21 10.66 -14.34
C LEU A 101 -1.78 12.11 -14.57
N ASN A 102 -1.67 12.54 -15.83
CA ASN A 102 -1.36 13.93 -16.16
C ASN A 102 -2.45 14.89 -15.67
N LYS A 103 -3.74 14.55 -15.81
CA LYS A 103 -4.84 15.38 -15.27
C LYS A 103 -4.74 15.55 -13.75
N LEU A 104 -4.43 14.48 -13.01
CA LEU A 104 -4.21 14.56 -11.56
C LEU A 104 -3.04 15.46 -11.20
N TRP A 105 -1.96 15.42 -12.00
CA TRP A 105 -0.81 16.30 -11.83
C TRP A 105 -1.14 17.77 -12.09
N GLU A 106 -1.90 18.08 -13.15
CA GLU A 106 -2.35 19.45 -13.43
C GLU A 106 -3.19 20.01 -12.27
N MET A 107 -4.16 19.24 -11.77
CA MET A 107 -4.97 19.66 -10.61
C MET A 107 -4.10 19.89 -9.35
N HIS A 108 -3.07 19.07 -9.15
CA HIS A 108 -2.14 19.28 -8.05
C HIS A 108 -1.38 20.60 -8.17
N LYS A 109 -0.90 20.95 -9.37
CA LYS A 109 -0.26 22.25 -9.64
C LYS A 109 -1.21 23.43 -9.44
N GLU A 110 -2.51 23.23 -9.64
CA GLU A 110 -3.57 24.21 -9.33
C GLU A 110 -3.88 24.32 -7.82
N GLY A 111 -3.22 23.52 -6.98
CA GLY A 111 -3.35 23.56 -5.52
C GLY A 111 -4.36 22.57 -4.93
N HIS A 112 -4.95 21.68 -5.75
CA HIS A 112 -5.80 20.61 -5.23
C HIS A 112 -4.98 19.58 -4.45
N LYS A 113 -5.55 19.10 -3.34
CA LYS A 113 -4.86 18.20 -2.40
C LYS A 113 -5.32 16.76 -2.58
N LEU A 114 -4.46 15.94 -3.18
CA LEU A 114 -4.61 14.50 -3.29
C LEU A 114 -3.51 13.79 -2.50
N VAL A 115 -3.91 12.78 -1.73
CA VAL A 115 -3.04 11.76 -1.15
C VAL A 115 -3.49 10.42 -1.70
N VAL A 116 -2.58 9.66 -2.32
CA VAL A 116 -2.85 8.28 -2.71
C VAL A 116 -2.43 7.37 -1.54
N CYS A 117 -3.34 6.50 -1.11
CA CYS A 117 -3.15 5.63 0.05
C CYS A 117 -2.24 4.43 -0.28
N GLU A 118 -1.01 4.69 -0.71
CA GLU A 118 0.04 3.69 -0.86
C GLU A 118 0.63 3.37 0.52
N GLN A 119 -0.03 2.47 1.24
CA GLN A 119 0.23 2.23 2.65
C GLN A 119 1.38 1.24 2.90
N TYR A 120 1.86 0.51 1.89
CA TYR A 120 2.78 -0.62 2.11
C TYR A 120 4.11 -0.17 2.73
N ARG A 121 4.63 1.00 2.38
CA ARG A 121 5.84 1.57 3.01
C ARG A 121 5.68 1.91 4.50
N ARG A 122 4.43 2.00 4.96
CA ARG A 122 4.06 2.28 6.36
C ARG A 122 3.65 1.03 7.11
N TYR A 123 3.65 -0.15 6.48
CA TYR A 123 3.56 -1.41 7.23
C TYR A 123 4.74 -1.47 8.18
N PRO A 124 4.56 -1.78 9.47
CA PRO A 124 5.69 -1.81 10.41
C PRO A 124 6.83 -2.70 9.92
N LYS A 125 6.53 -3.89 9.37
CA LYS A 125 7.54 -4.82 8.82
C LYS A 125 8.31 -4.23 7.63
N PHE A 126 7.64 -3.52 6.73
CA PHE A 126 8.29 -2.93 5.55
C PHE A 126 8.98 -1.61 5.88
N GLY A 127 8.44 -0.81 6.80
CA GLY A 127 9.10 0.38 7.34
C GLY A 127 10.44 0.03 7.97
N ALA A 128 10.46 -0.96 8.86
CA ALA A 128 11.70 -1.47 9.48
C ALA A 128 12.70 -2.01 8.44
N LEU A 129 12.23 -2.77 7.44
CA LEU A 129 13.09 -3.24 6.35
C LEU A 129 13.69 -2.08 5.53
N ILE A 130 12.89 -1.07 5.20
CA ILE A 130 13.34 0.13 4.46
C ILE A 130 14.36 0.91 5.30
N GLU A 131 14.15 1.03 6.61
CA GLU A 131 15.08 1.69 7.52
C GLU A 131 16.44 0.98 7.57
N VAL A 132 16.44 -0.35 7.76
CA VAL A 132 17.67 -1.16 7.72
C VAL A 132 18.35 -1.06 6.35
N ALA A 133 17.60 -1.10 5.24
CA ALA A 133 18.18 -0.94 3.91
C ALA A 133 18.86 0.43 3.72
N ARG A 134 18.35 1.49 4.37
CA ARG A 134 18.89 2.86 4.30
C ARG A 134 19.98 3.17 5.32
N SER A 135 20.19 2.29 6.29
CA SER A 135 21.24 2.46 7.32
C SER A 135 22.67 2.46 6.76
N GLY A 136 22.86 1.96 5.53
CA GLY A 136 24.18 1.77 4.93
C GLY A 136 24.89 0.48 5.34
N LEU A 137 24.30 -0.34 6.22
CA LEU A 137 24.89 -1.60 6.70
C LEU A 137 25.33 -2.55 5.57
N ILE A 138 24.51 -2.68 4.54
CA ILE A 138 24.82 -3.51 3.37
C ILE A 138 25.50 -2.73 2.24
N GLY A 139 25.91 -1.48 2.49
CA GLY A 139 26.29 -0.52 1.45
C GLY A 139 25.10 -0.07 0.62
N GLU A 140 25.37 0.49 -0.57
CA GLU A 140 24.34 0.82 -1.55
C GLU A 140 23.62 -0.44 -2.04
N PRO A 141 22.28 -0.53 -1.94
CA PRO A 141 21.53 -1.64 -2.51
C PRO A 141 21.47 -1.53 -4.05
N ASP A 142 21.95 -2.56 -4.74
CA ASP A 142 22.06 -2.60 -6.19
C ASP A 142 21.03 -3.55 -6.83
N ILE A 143 20.70 -4.65 -6.17
CA ILE A 143 19.80 -5.68 -6.71
C ILE A 143 18.71 -6.03 -5.71
N LEU A 144 17.47 -6.07 -6.18
CA LEU A 144 16.31 -6.54 -5.41
C LEU A 144 15.65 -7.71 -6.13
N SER A 145 15.43 -8.82 -5.42
CA SER A 145 14.42 -9.81 -5.78
C SER A 145 13.18 -9.59 -4.92
N CYS A 146 12.05 -9.25 -5.55
CA CYS A 146 10.84 -8.80 -4.88
C CYS A 146 9.64 -9.70 -5.19
N SER A 147 9.07 -10.29 -4.13
CA SER A 147 7.80 -11.00 -4.13
C SER A 147 6.92 -10.52 -2.97
N LEU A 148 6.73 -9.20 -2.87
CA LEU A 148 6.08 -8.56 -1.73
C LEU A 148 4.66 -8.07 -2.00
N ALA A 149 4.41 -7.49 -3.17
CA ALA A 149 3.12 -6.89 -3.50
C ALA A 149 2.90 -6.80 -5.02
N HIS A 150 1.66 -6.62 -5.44
CA HIS A 150 1.29 -6.51 -6.86
C HIS A 150 1.58 -5.13 -7.43
N GLU A 151 1.98 -5.08 -8.70
CA GLU A 151 1.93 -3.90 -9.59
C GLU A 151 2.51 -2.63 -8.92
N TYR A 152 1.69 -1.57 -8.78
CA TYR A 152 2.06 -0.27 -8.21
C TYR A 152 2.53 -0.36 -6.74
N HIS A 153 2.00 -1.29 -5.93
CA HIS A 153 2.53 -1.51 -4.58
C HIS A 153 3.95 -2.09 -4.65
N GLY A 154 4.19 -2.99 -5.60
CA GLY A 154 5.52 -3.52 -5.90
C GLY A 154 6.47 -2.41 -6.36
N ALA A 155 5.98 -1.49 -7.20
CA ALA A 155 6.74 -0.33 -7.66
C ALA A 155 7.15 0.60 -6.53
N SER A 156 6.18 0.93 -5.67
CA SER A 156 6.44 1.70 -4.45
C SER A 156 7.51 1.03 -3.58
N LEU A 157 7.43 -0.28 -3.37
CA LEU A 157 8.37 -1.01 -2.52
C LEU A 157 9.78 -1.12 -3.13
N PHE A 158 9.91 -1.45 -4.42
CA PHE A 158 11.25 -1.50 -5.03
C PHE A 158 11.94 -0.14 -4.97
N ARG A 159 11.15 0.95 -5.07
CA ARG A 159 11.71 2.31 -5.13
C ARG A 159 12.23 2.71 -3.76
N ALA A 160 11.48 2.35 -2.72
CA ALA A 160 11.91 2.56 -1.34
C ALA A 160 13.16 1.73 -0.97
N LEU A 161 13.20 0.45 -1.37
CA LEU A 161 14.26 -0.50 -1.00
C LEU A 161 15.57 -0.31 -1.78
N LEU A 162 15.48 0.05 -3.06
CA LEU A 162 16.65 0.36 -3.90
C LEU A 162 17.08 1.82 -3.79
N GLY A 163 16.37 2.67 -3.03
CA GLY A 163 16.69 4.09 -2.90
C GLY A 163 16.56 4.85 -4.22
N LEU A 164 15.55 4.51 -5.02
CA LEU A 164 15.30 5.10 -6.34
C LEU A 164 14.47 6.38 -6.23
N SER A 165 14.78 7.36 -7.07
CA SER A 165 14.00 8.57 -7.31
C SER A 165 12.86 8.29 -8.32
N PRO A 166 11.73 9.01 -8.27
CA PRO A 166 10.74 9.00 -9.36
C PRO A 166 11.32 9.30 -10.75
N SER A 167 12.40 10.08 -10.81
CA SER A 167 13.10 10.44 -12.05
C SER A 167 14.02 9.34 -12.61
N ASP A 168 14.30 8.28 -11.85
CA ASP A 168 15.15 7.18 -12.33
C ASP A 168 14.43 6.41 -13.44
N GLN A 169 14.94 6.54 -14.65
CA GLN A 169 14.42 5.83 -15.80
C GLN A 169 14.80 4.36 -15.75
N PHE A 170 13.93 3.52 -16.28
CA PHE A 170 14.13 2.09 -16.37
C PHE A 170 13.66 1.54 -17.69
N SER A 171 14.15 0.36 -18.01
CA SER A 171 13.57 -0.51 -19.01
C SER A 171 13.11 -1.79 -18.33
N LEU A 172 12.08 -2.44 -18.88
CA LEU A 172 11.56 -3.66 -18.28
C LEU A 172 11.14 -4.69 -19.32
N THR A 173 11.23 -5.95 -18.93
CA THR A 173 10.64 -7.07 -19.64
C THR A 173 9.77 -7.85 -18.67
N ALA A 174 8.61 -8.32 -19.14
CA ALA A 174 7.68 -9.06 -18.29
C ALA A 174 7.05 -10.25 -19.02
N ARG A 175 6.68 -11.27 -18.25
CA ARG A 175 5.92 -12.43 -18.69
C ARG A 175 4.90 -12.81 -17.62
N SER A 176 3.70 -13.16 -18.07
CA SER A 176 2.68 -13.74 -17.20
C SER A 176 2.54 -15.23 -17.44
N TYR A 177 2.37 -15.98 -16.37
CA TYR A 177 2.10 -17.42 -16.38
C TYR A 177 0.80 -17.69 -15.65
N THR A 178 0.02 -18.63 -16.17
CA THR A 178 -1.18 -19.13 -15.50
C THR A 178 -0.87 -20.53 -14.99
N LEU A 179 -0.84 -20.69 -13.67
CA LEU A 179 -0.40 -21.91 -13.00
C LEU A 179 -1.48 -22.47 -12.09
N PRO A 180 -1.59 -23.81 -11.96
CA PRO A 180 -2.49 -24.44 -10.99
C PRO A 180 -1.98 -24.20 -9.57
N VAL A 181 -2.81 -23.59 -8.71
CA VAL A 181 -2.50 -23.30 -7.31
C VAL A 181 -3.64 -23.76 -6.41
N ALA A 182 -3.29 -24.42 -5.30
CA ALA A 182 -4.26 -24.76 -4.27
C ALA A 182 -4.75 -23.50 -3.56
N GLN A 183 -6.07 -23.27 -3.58
CA GLN A 183 -6.66 -22.15 -2.86
C GLN A 183 -6.91 -22.52 -1.41
N THR A 184 -6.54 -21.62 -0.51
CA THR A 184 -6.57 -21.86 0.94
C THR A 184 -7.33 -20.78 1.68
N LEU A 185 -7.19 -19.52 1.26
CA LEU A 185 -7.86 -18.38 1.89
C LEU A 185 -8.14 -17.28 0.86
N THR A 186 -9.40 -16.84 0.77
CA THR A 186 -9.81 -15.67 0.00
C THR A 186 -10.12 -14.51 0.94
N ARG A 187 -10.64 -13.40 0.42
CA ARG A 187 -11.14 -12.29 1.25
C ARG A 187 -12.31 -12.70 2.16
N TYR A 188 -13.05 -13.74 1.81
CA TYR A 188 -14.31 -14.10 2.48
C TYR A 188 -14.27 -15.52 3.06
N ASP A 189 -13.58 -16.44 2.40
CA ASP A 189 -13.70 -17.87 2.66
C ASP A 189 -12.36 -18.53 2.93
N PHE A 190 -12.38 -19.55 3.78
CA PHE A 190 -11.27 -20.47 4.03
C PHE A 190 -11.62 -21.85 3.45
N PHE A 191 -10.65 -22.49 2.78
CA PHE A 191 -10.85 -23.76 2.09
C PHE A 191 -9.91 -24.85 2.62
N THR A 192 -10.44 -26.06 2.78
CA THR A 192 -9.70 -27.25 3.23
C THR A 192 -9.82 -28.43 2.26
N ASP A 193 -10.53 -28.27 1.15
CA ASP A 193 -10.86 -29.32 0.18
C ASP A 193 -9.81 -29.52 -0.92
N ARG A 194 -8.65 -28.84 -0.80
CA ARG A 194 -7.55 -28.86 -1.77
C ARG A 194 -7.97 -28.44 -3.19
N ARG A 195 -9.01 -27.60 -3.32
CA ARG A 195 -9.42 -27.07 -4.62
C ARG A 195 -8.27 -26.34 -5.32
N ILE A 196 -8.13 -26.60 -6.61
CA ILE A 196 -7.11 -25.97 -7.47
C ILE A 196 -7.79 -24.89 -8.31
N ALA A 197 -7.16 -23.72 -8.38
CA ALA A 197 -7.52 -22.67 -9.31
C ALA A 197 -6.31 -22.26 -10.16
N GLN A 198 -6.59 -21.82 -11.37
CA GLN A 198 -5.59 -21.22 -12.24
C GLN A 198 -5.30 -19.80 -11.76
N LYS A 199 -4.04 -19.51 -11.41
CA LYS A 199 -3.59 -18.22 -10.87
C LYS A 199 -2.54 -17.59 -11.76
N LYS A 200 -2.69 -16.29 -11.99
CA LYS A 200 -1.74 -15.48 -12.74
C LYS A 200 -0.54 -15.15 -11.85
N ARG A 201 0.65 -15.48 -12.33
CA ARG A 201 1.93 -15.04 -11.77
C ARG A 201 2.65 -14.19 -12.80
N VAL A 202 3.16 -13.04 -12.37
CA VAL A 202 3.95 -12.14 -13.21
C VAL A 202 5.40 -12.25 -12.80
N ILE A 203 6.28 -12.41 -13.79
CA ILE A 203 7.73 -12.34 -13.64
C ILE A 203 8.24 -11.21 -14.52
N ALA A 204 8.98 -10.27 -13.94
CA ALA A 204 9.55 -9.13 -14.66
C ALA A 204 10.96 -8.81 -14.19
N ILE A 205 11.74 -8.20 -15.07
CA ILE A 205 13.06 -7.65 -14.77
C ILE A 205 13.01 -6.16 -15.10
N PHE A 206 13.31 -5.32 -14.11
CA PHE A 206 13.47 -3.88 -14.24
C PHE A 206 14.96 -3.55 -14.19
N GLU A 207 15.45 -2.83 -15.20
CA GLU A 207 16.83 -2.38 -15.32
C GLU A 207 16.82 -0.84 -15.28
N PHE A 208 17.32 -0.25 -14.20
CA PHE A 208 17.37 1.20 -14.00
C PHE A 208 18.64 1.79 -14.62
N ASN A 209 18.55 3.02 -15.12
CA ASN A 209 19.66 3.73 -15.78
C ASN A 209 20.87 3.98 -14.86
N ASN A 210 20.65 4.01 -13.55
CA ASN A 210 21.67 4.11 -12.51
C ASN A 210 22.37 2.77 -12.19
N GLY A 211 22.04 1.70 -12.92
CA GLY A 211 22.66 0.37 -12.79
C GLY A 211 21.95 -0.55 -11.81
N LYS A 212 20.93 -0.09 -11.08
CA LYS A 212 20.16 -0.93 -10.16
C LYS A 212 19.22 -1.87 -10.93
N VAL A 213 18.91 -3.02 -10.34
CA VAL A 213 18.08 -4.07 -10.96
C VAL A 213 17.02 -4.58 -9.99
N CYS A 214 15.77 -4.73 -10.44
CA CYS A 214 14.72 -5.40 -9.69
C CYS A 214 14.19 -6.62 -10.45
N LEU A 215 14.32 -7.80 -9.84
CA LEU A 215 13.66 -9.05 -10.24
C LEU A 215 12.31 -9.13 -9.53
N TYR A 216 11.23 -8.91 -10.26
CA TYR A 216 9.87 -8.95 -9.74
C TYR A 216 9.21 -10.30 -10.02
N ASN A 217 8.62 -10.92 -9.00
CA ASN A 217 7.90 -12.18 -9.12
C ASN A 217 6.72 -12.19 -8.17
N PHE A 218 5.49 -12.09 -8.67
CA PHE A 218 4.32 -11.98 -7.79
C PHE A 218 3.09 -12.73 -8.29
N ASP A 219 2.37 -13.34 -7.35
CA ASP A 219 1.04 -13.92 -7.49
C ASP A 219 0.15 -13.42 -6.33
N SER A 220 -1.00 -12.85 -6.66
CA SER A 220 -1.97 -12.32 -5.68
C SER A 220 -2.48 -13.32 -4.65
N GLU A 221 -2.41 -14.64 -4.93
CA GLU A 221 -2.76 -15.67 -3.96
C GLU A 221 -1.84 -15.63 -2.72
N GLN A 222 -0.61 -15.10 -2.85
CA GLN A 222 0.37 -15.00 -1.77
C GLN A 222 -0.09 -14.13 -0.60
N TYR A 223 -0.97 -13.15 -0.81
CA TYR A 223 -1.37 -12.23 0.26
C TYR A 223 -2.05 -12.90 1.46
N ARG A 224 -2.71 -14.03 1.23
CA ARG A 224 -3.56 -14.69 2.24
C ARG A 224 -3.25 -16.17 2.38
N SER A 225 -2.49 -16.75 1.46
CA SER A 225 -2.21 -18.17 1.50
C SER A 225 -1.21 -18.51 2.63
N PRO A 226 -1.58 -19.36 3.59
CA PRO A 226 -0.66 -19.82 4.63
C PRO A 226 0.47 -20.70 4.08
N ILE A 227 0.38 -21.14 2.82
CA ILE A 227 1.37 -21.99 2.16
C ILE A 227 2.22 -21.23 1.12
N ARG A 228 2.02 -19.91 0.98
CA ARG A 228 2.79 -19.05 0.08
C ARG A 228 3.24 -17.79 0.83
N LYS A 229 4.52 -17.74 1.18
CA LYS A 229 5.11 -16.59 1.86
C LYS A 229 5.52 -15.52 0.84
N ASN A 230 5.34 -14.25 1.19
CA ASN A 230 5.99 -13.15 0.50
C ASN A 230 7.49 -13.14 0.84
N THR A 231 8.33 -12.98 -0.16
CA THR A 231 9.79 -13.04 0.00
C THR A 231 10.48 -11.83 -0.61
N HIS A 232 11.66 -11.53 -0.10
CA HIS A 232 12.52 -10.50 -0.66
C HIS A 232 14.00 -10.82 -0.41
N ARG A 233 14.83 -10.39 -1.35
CA ARG A 233 16.29 -10.38 -1.21
C ARG A 233 16.85 -9.07 -1.74
N LEU A 234 17.46 -8.28 -0.87
CA LEU A 234 18.12 -7.03 -1.21
C LEU A 234 19.64 -7.24 -1.12
N ILE A 235 20.38 -6.91 -2.17
CA ILE A 235 21.82 -7.15 -2.27
C ILE A 235 22.50 -5.79 -2.42
N GLY A 236 23.47 -5.51 -1.56
CA GLY A 236 24.35 -4.35 -1.65
C GLY A 236 25.82 -4.76 -1.58
N ARG A 237 26.70 -3.76 -1.71
CA ARG A 237 28.15 -3.96 -1.78
C ARG A 237 28.75 -4.73 -0.60
N TYR A 238 28.25 -4.49 0.61
CA TYR A 238 28.82 -5.02 1.85
C TYR A 238 27.94 -6.08 2.50
N GLY A 239 26.85 -6.50 1.85
CA GLY A 239 25.95 -7.46 2.46
C GLY A 239 24.65 -7.66 1.70
N GLU A 240 23.72 -8.34 2.36
CA GLU A 240 22.38 -8.59 1.85
C GLU A 240 21.35 -8.72 2.96
N ILE A 241 20.08 -8.48 2.62
CA ILE A 241 18.93 -8.77 3.47
C ILE A 241 18.09 -9.83 2.78
N ILE A 242 17.87 -10.96 3.42
CA ILE A 242 17.01 -12.05 2.91
C ILE A 242 15.92 -12.33 3.95
N ASP A 243 14.66 -12.08 3.59
CA ASP A 243 13.48 -12.40 4.40
C ASP A 243 13.58 -11.96 5.87
N GLY A 244 14.13 -10.76 6.11
CA GLY A 244 14.34 -10.22 7.46
C GLY A 244 15.60 -10.70 8.18
N THR A 245 16.51 -11.39 7.51
CA THR A 245 17.87 -11.66 8.03
C THR A 245 18.88 -10.78 7.30
N VAL A 246 19.63 -9.98 8.05
CA VAL A 246 20.68 -9.09 7.54
C VAL A 246 22.02 -9.82 7.66
N ARG A 247 22.79 -9.84 6.57
CA ARG A 247 24.16 -10.32 6.51
C ARG A 247 25.03 -9.18 6.03
N TYR A 248 26.04 -8.78 6.78
CA TYR A 248 26.84 -7.61 6.43
C TYR A 248 28.27 -7.71 6.94
N LEU A 249 29.17 -6.97 6.29
CA LEU A 249 30.52 -6.72 6.77
C LEU A 249 30.54 -5.39 7.52
N ASP A 250 31.05 -5.39 8.75
CA ASP A 250 31.28 -4.14 9.47
C ASP A 250 32.51 -3.37 8.92
N GLU A 251 32.77 -2.19 9.48
CA GLU A 251 33.90 -1.33 9.08
C GLU A 251 35.28 -1.99 9.28
N LYS A 252 35.37 -3.03 10.12
CA LYS A 252 36.59 -3.81 10.38
C LYS A 252 36.70 -5.03 9.46
N GLY A 253 35.72 -5.26 8.58
CA GLY A 253 35.65 -6.42 7.70
C GLY A 253 35.21 -7.70 8.39
N VAL A 254 34.61 -7.62 9.58
CA VAL A 254 34.06 -8.77 10.29
C VAL A 254 32.64 -9.02 9.76
N ALA A 255 32.35 -10.29 9.43
CA ALA A 255 31.04 -10.70 8.96
C ALA A 255 30.06 -10.90 10.11
N HIS A 256 28.87 -10.32 9.98
CA HIS A 256 27.76 -10.41 10.93
C HIS A 256 26.51 -10.99 10.27
N VAL A 257 25.68 -11.67 11.07
CA VAL A 257 24.40 -12.22 10.65
C VAL A 257 23.38 -12.00 11.76
N SER A 258 22.38 -11.17 11.49
CA SER A 258 21.45 -10.72 12.52
C SER A 258 20.02 -10.63 11.98
N PRO A 259 19.01 -11.15 12.70
CA PRO A 259 17.63 -11.06 12.28
C PRO A 259 17.02 -9.69 12.64
N ILE A 260 16.10 -9.23 11.82
CA ILE A 260 15.10 -8.22 12.19
C ILE A 260 14.04 -8.95 13.01
N GLU A 261 14.05 -8.75 14.32
CA GLU A 261 13.17 -9.40 15.26
C GLU A 261 11.80 -8.72 15.26
N VAL A 262 10.74 -9.47 14.96
CA VAL A 262 9.36 -8.98 15.01
C VAL A 262 8.64 -9.61 16.19
N SER A 263 8.14 -8.78 17.11
CA SER A 263 7.23 -9.21 18.17
C SER A 263 5.80 -8.82 17.81
N ALA A 264 4.87 -9.73 18.04
CA ALA A 264 3.45 -9.50 17.80
C ALA A 264 2.58 -10.23 18.83
N ARG A 265 1.35 -9.75 19.02
CA ARG A 265 0.32 -10.41 19.82
C ARG A 265 -0.86 -10.82 18.94
N LYS A 266 -1.54 -11.88 19.33
CA LYS A 266 -2.77 -12.34 18.69
C LYS A 266 -3.98 -11.70 19.38
N VAL A 267 -4.82 -11.02 18.60
CA VAL A 267 -6.05 -10.37 19.07
C VAL A 267 -7.23 -11.10 18.45
N ARG A 268 -8.02 -11.78 19.27
CA ARG A 268 -9.27 -12.40 18.81
C ARG A 268 -10.35 -11.34 18.64
N THR A 269 -11.12 -11.45 17.56
CA THR A 269 -12.22 -10.55 17.27
C THR A 269 -13.55 -11.30 17.24
N SER A 270 -14.66 -10.56 17.17
CA SER A 270 -16.00 -11.11 16.96
C SER A 270 -16.36 -11.29 15.48
N TYR A 271 -15.45 -11.02 14.55
CA TYR A 271 -15.74 -11.12 13.11
C TYR A 271 -15.77 -12.59 12.67
N ASP A 272 -16.82 -12.98 11.93
CA ASP A 272 -16.89 -14.31 11.31
C ASP A 272 -15.95 -14.47 10.11
N ASN A 273 -15.46 -13.38 9.55
CA ASN A 273 -14.53 -13.43 8.43
C ASN A 273 -13.21 -14.10 8.86
N PRO A 274 -12.74 -15.15 8.17
CA PRO A 274 -11.55 -15.90 8.56
C PRO A 274 -10.26 -15.06 8.59
N ASN A 275 -10.20 -13.97 7.82
CA ASN A 275 -9.06 -13.05 7.82
C ASN A 275 -9.07 -12.08 9.01
N LEU A 276 -10.18 -11.98 9.75
CA LEU A 276 -10.37 -11.02 10.83
C LEU A 276 -10.58 -11.68 12.19
N LYS A 277 -10.90 -12.99 12.25
CA LYS A 277 -11.10 -13.75 13.50
C LYS A 277 -9.96 -13.60 14.50
N GLU A 278 -8.73 -13.58 13.98
CA GLU A 278 -7.52 -13.36 14.76
C GLU A 278 -6.62 -12.38 14.00
N ILE A 279 -6.33 -11.24 14.64
CA ILE A 279 -5.45 -10.20 14.12
C ILE A 279 -4.07 -10.38 14.75
N GLU A 280 -3.03 -10.41 13.91
CA GLU A 280 -1.63 -10.27 14.36
C GLU A 280 -1.30 -8.78 14.46
N GLU A 281 -1.25 -8.27 15.69
CA GLU A 281 -0.87 -6.89 15.99
C GLU A 281 0.59 -6.82 16.39
N ILE A 282 1.39 -6.06 15.63
CA ILE A 282 2.84 -5.92 15.86
C ILE A 282 3.07 -5.03 17.09
N THR A 283 3.84 -5.52 18.05
CA THR A 283 4.10 -4.83 19.33
C THR A 283 5.47 -4.16 19.36
N SER A 284 6.45 -4.70 18.63
CA SER A 284 7.76 -4.06 18.40
C SER A 284 8.48 -4.71 17.23
N ILE A 285 9.41 -3.98 16.62
CA ILE A 285 10.39 -4.54 15.68
C ILE A 285 11.76 -4.03 16.08
N ARG A 286 12.74 -4.92 16.17
CA ARG A 286 14.10 -4.60 16.58
C ARG A 286 15.12 -5.14 15.60
N PHE A 287 16.26 -4.48 15.54
CA PHE A 287 17.45 -4.99 14.87
C PHE A 287 18.64 -4.67 15.76
N GLU A 288 19.37 -5.70 16.20
CA GLU A 288 20.37 -5.58 17.27
C GLU A 288 19.77 -4.86 18.49
N ASP A 289 20.44 -3.82 18.99
CA ASP A 289 19.99 -3.00 20.12
C ASP A 289 19.01 -1.89 19.72
N GLU A 290 18.71 -1.74 18.42
CA GLU A 290 17.85 -0.67 17.90
C GLU A 290 16.39 -1.07 17.82
N ASN A 291 15.50 -0.17 18.24
CA ASN A 291 14.07 -0.34 18.15
C ASN A 291 13.53 0.38 16.90
N LEU A 292 13.31 -0.39 15.84
CA LEU A 292 12.85 0.10 14.53
C LEU A 292 11.35 0.43 14.49
N TYR A 293 10.57 -0.11 15.43
CA TYR A 293 9.13 0.17 15.47
C TYR A 293 8.54 0.07 16.87
N THR A 294 7.77 1.10 17.23
CA THR A 294 6.85 1.09 18.36
C THR A 294 5.44 1.48 17.90
N PRO A 295 4.36 0.85 18.40
CA PRO A 295 2.99 1.17 18.03
C PRO A 295 2.60 2.62 18.32
N ARG A 296 2.59 3.46 17.27
CA ARG A 296 2.29 4.90 17.36
C ARG A 296 0.92 5.21 17.98
N PHE A 297 -0.06 4.33 17.77
CA PHE A 297 -1.42 4.50 18.30
C PHE A 297 -1.67 3.68 19.57
N GLY A 298 -0.61 3.11 20.17
CA GLY A 298 -0.76 2.06 21.17
C GLY A 298 -1.27 0.75 20.57
N LEU A 299 -1.53 -0.22 21.44
CA LEU A 299 -2.03 -1.54 21.05
C LEU A 299 -3.57 -1.52 20.99
N CYS A 300 -4.11 -1.27 19.80
CA CYS A 300 -5.52 -1.02 19.52
C CYS A 300 -6.23 -2.16 18.76
N GLY A 301 -5.58 -3.30 18.60
CA GLY A 301 -6.13 -4.47 17.92
C GLY A 301 -6.19 -4.33 16.41
N LEU A 302 -5.33 -3.49 15.83
CA LEU A 302 -5.26 -3.26 14.38
C LEU A 302 -4.18 -4.14 13.75
N ALA A 303 -4.48 -4.66 12.55
CA ALA A 303 -3.46 -5.31 11.72
C ALA A 303 -2.44 -4.27 11.22
N GLN A 304 -1.30 -4.73 10.70
CA GLN A 304 -0.31 -3.83 10.08
C GLN A 304 -0.90 -2.96 8.96
N ASP A 305 -1.82 -3.51 8.17
CA ASP A 305 -2.46 -2.80 7.05
C ASP A 305 -3.31 -1.63 7.57
N GLU A 306 -4.08 -1.86 8.63
CA GLU A 306 -4.91 -0.83 9.26
C GLU A 306 -4.08 0.19 10.04
N THR A 307 -2.99 -0.24 10.67
CA THR A 307 -2.03 0.64 11.34
C THR A 307 -1.37 1.60 10.33
N ALA A 308 -1.00 1.08 9.16
CA ALA A 308 -0.44 1.86 8.07
C ALA A 308 -1.47 2.84 7.48
N ILE A 309 -2.71 2.39 7.23
CA ILE A 309 -3.79 3.26 6.75
C ILE A 309 -4.13 4.34 7.79
N ALA A 310 -4.18 4.02 9.09
CA ALA A 310 -4.41 5.00 10.14
C ALA A 310 -3.32 6.08 10.16
N THR A 311 -2.07 5.71 9.89
CA THR A 311 -0.95 6.65 9.71
C THR A 311 -1.16 7.54 8.49
N MET A 312 -1.63 6.99 7.36
CA MET A 312 -1.97 7.76 6.16
C MET A 312 -3.14 8.71 6.38
N MET A 313 -4.14 8.32 7.19
CA MET A 313 -5.27 9.18 7.55
C MET A 313 -4.83 10.35 8.43
N GLU A 314 -4.01 10.11 9.46
CA GLU A 314 -3.45 11.18 10.31
C GLU A 314 -2.59 12.14 9.47
N GLY A 315 -1.75 11.60 8.58
CA GLY A 315 -0.94 12.39 7.65
C GLY A 315 -1.79 13.23 6.67
N THR A 316 -2.85 12.64 6.12
CA THR A 316 -3.79 13.37 5.24
C THR A 316 -4.44 14.52 5.96
N TYR A 317 -4.86 14.33 7.22
CA TYR A 317 -5.41 15.40 8.03
C TYR A 317 -4.41 16.55 8.21
N LEU A 318 -3.17 16.25 8.58
CA LEU A 318 -2.13 17.28 8.74
C LEU A 318 -1.86 18.02 7.42
N TYR A 319 -1.78 17.30 6.30
CA TYR A 319 -1.64 17.88 4.97
C TYR A 319 -2.83 18.76 4.58
N ALA A 320 -4.07 18.31 4.85
CA ALA A 320 -5.28 19.07 4.62
C ALA A 320 -5.25 20.42 5.34
N LYS A 321 -4.79 20.43 6.61
CA LYS A 321 -4.65 21.63 7.44
C LYS A 321 -3.41 22.48 7.12
N GLY A 322 -2.55 22.05 6.20
CA GLY A 322 -1.30 22.76 5.89
C GLY A 322 -0.26 22.70 7.01
N LEU A 323 -0.37 21.69 7.89
CA LEU A 323 0.53 21.49 9.04
C LEU A 323 1.70 20.55 8.72
N ALA A 324 1.62 19.82 7.60
CA ALA A 324 2.67 18.93 7.11
C ALA A 324 2.60 18.82 5.58
N GLU A 325 3.65 18.27 4.97
CA GLU A 325 3.62 17.80 3.59
C GLU A 325 2.75 16.55 3.44
N SER A 326 2.50 16.13 2.19
CA SER A 326 1.74 14.91 1.93
C SER A 326 2.44 13.70 2.57
N PRO A 327 1.70 12.79 3.27
CA PRO A 327 2.30 11.60 3.86
C PRO A 327 2.87 10.61 2.83
N TYR A 328 2.46 10.78 1.57
CA TYR A 328 3.00 10.13 0.39
C TYR A 328 2.99 11.13 -0.78
N PRO A 329 4.15 11.57 -1.29
CA PRO A 329 4.20 12.58 -2.35
C PRO A 329 3.40 12.15 -3.60
N LEU A 330 2.82 13.10 -4.33
CA LEU A 330 1.94 12.76 -5.44
C LEU A 330 2.73 12.25 -6.64
N GLU A 331 3.87 12.87 -6.95
CA GLU A 331 4.82 12.47 -7.98
C GLU A 331 5.21 10.99 -7.83
N GLU A 332 5.40 10.56 -6.59
CA GLU A 332 5.68 9.18 -6.24
C GLU A 332 4.52 8.25 -6.60
N ALA A 333 3.29 8.62 -6.25
CA ALA A 333 2.11 7.81 -6.52
C ALA A 333 1.77 7.73 -8.02
N LEU A 334 1.99 8.84 -8.75
CA LEU A 334 1.84 8.88 -10.20
C LEU A 334 2.90 8.02 -10.87
N GLN A 335 4.15 8.06 -10.39
CA GLN A 335 5.22 7.22 -10.90
C GLN A 335 4.95 5.73 -10.66
N ASP A 336 4.47 5.34 -9.47
CA ASP A 336 4.17 3.95 -9.17
C ASP A 336 3.03 3.40 -10.05
N ALA A 337 2.01 4.23 -10.34
CA ALA A 337 0.94 3.90 -11.28
C ALA A 337 1.44 3.84 -12.73
N TYR A 338 2.35 4.73 -13.13
CA TYR A 338 2.99 4.69 -14.44
C TYR A 338 3.83 3.42 -14.63
N THR A 339 4.60 3.01 -13.61
CA THR A 339 5.30 1.72 -13.64
C THR A 339 4.33 0.55 -13.84
N MET A 340 3.18 0.53 -13.16
CA MET A 340 2.16 -0.49 -13.42
C MET A 340 1.73 -0.49 -14.88
N ILE A 341 1.48 0.68 -15.49
CA ILE A 341 1.04 0.78 -16.89
C ILE A 341 2.08 0.13 -17.82
N LEU A 342 3.36 0.46 -17.66
CA LEU A 342 4.44 -0.12 -18.47
C LEU A 342 4.63 -1.62 -18.20
N LEU A 343 4.44 -2.07 -16.96
CA LEU A 343 4.48 -3.49 -16.61
C LEU A 343 3.39 -4.27 -17.37
N LEU A 344 2.16 -3.77 -17.36
CA LEU A 344 1.05 -4.37 -18.09
C LEU A 344 1.29 -4.39 -19.60
N GLU A 345 1.85 -3.31 -20.16
CA GLU A 345 2.24 -3.27 -21.58
C GLU A 345 3.30 -4.32 -21.93
N ALA A 346 4.34 -4.47 -21.10
CA ALA A 346 5.37 -5.47 -21.33
C ALA A 346 4.84 -6.91 -21.18
N GLU A 347 3.89 -7.13 -20.27
CA GLU A 347 3.20 -8.41 -20.11
C GLU A 347 2.38 -8.76 -21.37
N GLU A 348 1.61 -7.80 -21.88
CA GLU A 348 0.72 -7.99 -23.03
C GLU A 348 1.51 -8.21 -24.33
N THR A 349 2.52 -7.37 -24.57
CA THR A 349 3.30 -7.39 -25.82
C THR A 349 4.40 -8.44 -25.81
N GLY A 350 4.86 -8.85 -24.62
CA GLY A 350 6.05 -9.66 -24.44
C GLY A 350 7.36 -8.96 -24.87
N LYS A 351 7.34 -7.66 -25.11
CA LYS A 351 8.51 -6.90 -25.57
C LYS A 351 9.18 -6.18 -24.40
N LYS A 352 10.41 -5.71 -24.65
CA LYS A 352 11.08 -4.75 -23.75
C LYS A 352 10.38 -3.40 -23.89
N VAL A 353 10.02 -2.81 -22.76
CA VAL A 353 9.37 -1.49 -22.66
C VAL A 353 10.33 -0.55 -21.94
N GLU A 354 10.38 0.70 -22.36
CA GLU A 354 11.23 1.74 -21.77
C GLU A 354 10.37 2.82 -21.15
N SER A 355 10.73 3.25 -19.94
CA SER A 355 10.10 4.41 -19.30
C SER A 355 10.56 5.70 -19.95
N ALA A 356 9.66 6.67 -20.07
CA ALA A 356 9.99 8.03 -20.50
C ALA A 356 9.87 9.02 -19.32
N PRO A 357 10.54 10.20 -19.37
CA PRO A 357 10.28 11.29 -18.43
C PRO A 357 8.78 11.65 -18.42
N GLN A 358 8.26 11.99 -17.25
CA GLN A 358 6.87 12.37 -17.04
C GLN A 358 6.79 13.78 -16.45
N ALA A 359 5.62 14.43 -16.55
CA ALA A 359 5.45 15.82 -16.12
C ALA A 359 5.69 16.07 -14.62
N TRP A 360 5.69 15.00 -13.81
CA TRP A 360 5.92 15.03 -12.36
C TRP A 360 7.35 14.67 -11.95
N ASN A 361 8.27 14.51 -12.91
CA ASN A 361 9.68 14.13 -12.68
C ASN A 361 10.66 15.11 -13.31
#